data_AF-A0A960IFX7-F1
#
_entry.id   AF-A0A960IFX7-F1
#
_cell.length_a   1.000
_cell.length_b   1.000
_cell.length_c   1.000
_cell.angle_alpha   90.00
_cell.angle_beta   90.00
_cell.angle_gamma   90.00
#
_symmetry.space_group_name_H-M   'P 1'
#
loop_
_entity.id
_entity.type
_entity.pdbx_description
1 polymer ?
#
loop_
_entity_poly.entity_id
_entity_poly.type
_entity_poly.pdbx_seq_one_letter_code
_entity_poly.pdbx_strand_id
1 'polypeptide(L)'
;VQRVPVTESQGRIHTSSATVSVLPEAEEVDVEIDPNDLQIDVYRSSGPGGQSVNTTDSAVRVTHKPTGLVVAMQDEKSQIQNRAKALQVLRSRLLKAKQDEAAAAASDQRRDQIGGGGRSEKIRTYNFKENRLTDHRIDLTIYKLDKVLAGELDDVVDALVADERARQLQGV
;
A
#
# COMPACT_ATOMS: atom_id res chain seq x y z
N VAL A 1 -20.80 6.47 -15.78
CA VAL A 1 -22.26 6.24 -15.61
C VAL A 1 -23.03 7.38 -16.25
N GLN A 2 -24.02 7.07 -17.08
CA GLN A 2 -24.97 8.01 -17.71
C GLN A 2 -26.37 7.68 -17.17
N ARG A 3 -26.95 8.58 -16.37
CA ARG A 3 -28.27 8.39 -15.76
C ARG A 3 -28.91 9.73 -15.40
N VAL A 4 -30.21 9.71 -15.10
CA VAL A 4 -30.86 10.81 -14.37
C VAL A 4 -30.52 10.65 -12.88
N PRO A 5 -29.79 11.59 -12.26
CA PRO A 5 -29.49 11.51 -10.83
C PRO A 5 -30.77 11.63 -9.98
N VAL A 6 -30.77 11.01 -8.81
CA VAL A 6 -31.86 11.17 -7.82
C VAL A 6 -31.98 12.62 -7.32
N THR A 7 -30.91 13.40 -7.42
CA THR A 7 -30.87 14.82 -7.03
C THR A 7 -31.34 15.77 -8.13
N GLU A 8 -31.73 15.27 -9.31
CA GLU A 8 -32.06 16.08 -10.49
C GLU A 8 -33.57 16.12 -10.73
N SER A 9 -34.16 17.31 -10.67
CA SER A 9 -35.61 17.50 -10.78
C SER A 9 -36.12 17.63 -12.23
N GLN A 10 -35.26 17.99 -13.19
CA GLN A 10 -35.67 18.24 -14.59
C GLN A 10 -35.55 17.00 -15.49
N GLY A 11 -35.19 15.84 -14.96
CA GLY A 11 -35.05 14.61 -15.74
C GLY A 11 -33.88 14.62 -16.73
N ARG A 12 -32.91 15.54 -16.56
CA ARG A 12 -31.73 15.62 -17.42
C ARG A 12 -30.76 14.49 -17.12
N ILE A 13 -30.17 13.93 -18.18
CA ILE A 13 -29.16 12.87 -18.04
C ILE A 13 -27.83 13.51 -17.71
N HIS A 14 -27.28 13.16 -16.55
CA HIS A 14 -25.93 13.53 -16.18
C HIS A 14 -25.01 12.36 -16.49
N THR A 15 -23.73 12.65 -16.71
CA THR A 15 -22.72 11.60 -16.64
C THR A 15 -21.68 11.87 -15.58
N SER A 16 -21.47 10.83 -14.77
CA SER A 16 -20.55 10.78 -13.64
C SER A 16 -19.50 9.72 -13.93
N SER A 17 -18.27 9.93 -13.49
CA SER A 17 -17.22 8.91 -13.45
C SER A 17 -17.07 8.35 -12.04
N ALA A 18 -16.54 7.14 -11.96
CA ALA A 18 -16.10 6.50 -10.73
C ALA A 18 -14.84 5.70 -11.05
N THR A 19 -13.92 5.64 -10.11
CA THR A 19 -12.65 4.90 -10.23
C THR A 19 -12.66 3.73 -9.27
N VAL A 20 -12.12 2.60 -9.70
CA VAL A 20 -12.01 1.37 -8.92
C VAL A 20 -10.58 0.90 -9.03
N SER A 21 -9.93 0.68 -7.89
CA SER A 21 -8.61 0.04 -7.81
C SER A 21 -8.76 -1.26 -7.05
N VAL A 22 -8.12 -2.30 -7.55
CA VAL A 22 -8.10 -3.63 -6.95
C VAL A 22 -6.65 -3.92 -6.59
N LEU A 23 -6.40 -4.06 -5.28
CA LEU A 23 -5.09 -4.38 -4.73
C LEU A 23 -5.22 -5.71 -3.97
N PRO A 24 -4.22 -6.59 -4.05
CA PRO A 24 -4.19 -7.79 -3.23
C PRO A 24 -4.17 -7.42 -1.74
N GLU A 25 -4.61 -8.36 -0.90
CA GLU A 25 -4.50 -8.21 0.55
C GLU A 25 -3.03 -8.08 0.95
N ALA A 26 -2.73 -7.08 1.78
CA ALA A 26 -1.37 -6.83 2.24
C ALA A 26 -1.04 -7.78 3.40
N GLU A 27 0.07 -8.51 3.28
CA GLU A 27 0.60 -9.31 4.39
C GLU A 27 1.18 -8.41 5.48
N GLU A 28 1.09 -8.83 6.74
CA GLU A 28 1.74 -8.12 7.84
C GLU A 28 3.26 -8.17 7.64
N VAL A 29 3.85 -6.98 7.54
CA VAL A 29 5.31 -6.84 7.43
C VAL A 29 5.91 -7.07 8.82
N ASP A 30 6.45 -8.26 9.09
CA ASP A 30 7.34 -8.46 10.24
C ASP A 30 8.80 -8.16 9.87
N VAL A 31 9.53 -7.67 10.85
CA VAL A 31 10.97 -7.44 10.76
C VAL A 31 11.66 -8.38 11.72
N GLU A 32 12.17 -9.48 11.16
CA GLU A 32 13.18 -10.30 11.81
C GLU A 32 14.52 -9.57 11.73
N ILE A 33 15.22 -9.51 12.87
CA ILE A 33 16.55 -8.91 12.98
C ILE A 33 17.51 -10.04 13.32
N ASP A 34 18.40 -10.39 12.39
CA ASP A 34 19.48 -11.33 12.66
C ASP A 34 20.50 -10.66 13.60
N PRO A 35 20.86 -11.29 14.74
CA PRO A 35 21.93 -10.81 15.61
C PRO A 35 23.27 -10.57 14.90
N ASN A 36 23.56 -11.28 13.81
CA ASN A 36 24.80 -11.13 13.03
C ASN A 36 24.87 -9.81 12.23
N ASP A 37 23.70 -9.25 11.90
CA ASP A 37 23.55 -7.98 11.19
C ASP A 37 23.67 -6.78 12.12
N LEU A 38 23.80 -7.02 13.43
CA LEU A 38 23.95 -5.99 14.44
C LEU A 38 25.41 -5.81 14.81
N GLN A 39 25.86 -4.55 14.76
CA GLN A 39 27.08 -4.12 15.43
C GLN A 39 26.67 -3.40 16.71
N ILE A 40 27.20 -3.85 17.85
CA ILE A 40 26.88 -3.31 19.17
C ILE A 40 28.16 -2.76 19.77
N ASP A 41 28.22 -1.43 19.88
CA ASP A 41 29.32 -0.71 20.49
C ASP A 41 28.89 -0.25 21.89
N VAL A 42 29.67 -0.59 22.92
CA VAL A 42 29.45 -0.14 24.30
C VAL A 42 30.48 0.95 24.62
N TYR A 43 30.01 2.06 25.17
CA TYR A 43 30.86 3.21 25.48
C TYR A 43 30.39 3.93 26.75
N ARG A 44 31.20 4.90 27.20
CA ARG A 44 30.87 5.69 28.40
C ARG A 44 29.72 6.65 28.11
N SER A 45 28.76 6.66 29.03
CA SER A 45 27.63 7.60 28.97
C SER A 45 28.13 9.04 29.05
N SER A 46 27.52 9.93 28.26
CA SER A 46 27.85 11.36 28.25
C SER A 46 26.79 12.16 29.00
N GLY A 47 27.17 13.03 29.94
CA GLY A 47 26.23 13.93 30.62
C GLY A 47 26.70 14.40 32.00
N PRO A 48 25.95 15.30 32.67
CA PRO A 48 26.23 15.76 34.04
C PRO A 48 25.91 14.64 35.05
N GLY A 49 26.76 13.63 35.09
CA GLY A 49 26.62 12.47 35.97
C GLY A 49 27.68 12.41 37.06
N GLY A 50 27.37 11.70 38.15
CA GLY A 50 28.34 11.40 39.23
C GLY A 50 29.42 10.40 38.80
N GLN A 51 30.22 9.92 39.77
CA GLN A 51 31.33 8.98 39.52
C GLN A 51 30.92 7.75 38.68
N SER A 52 29.72 7.23 38.87
CA SER A 52 29.19 6.10 38.10
C SER A 52 29.15 6.35 36.59
N VAL A 53 28.84 7.57 36.14
CA VAL A 53 28.74 7.93 34.71
C VAL A 53 30.13 8.07 34.07
N ASN A 54 31.13 8.54 34.84
CA ASN A 54 32.48 8.74 34.33
C ASN A 54 33.33 7.45 34.26
N THR A 55 32.91 6.41 35.00
CA THR A 55 33.73 5.20 35.19
C THR A 55 33.09 3.93 34.59
N THR A 56 31.76 3.92 34.37
CA THR A 56 31.03 2.73 33.91
C THR A 56 30.67 2.85 32.43
N ASP A 57 30.98 1.81 31.66
CA ASP A 57 30.57 1.72 30.26
C ASP A 57 29.11 1.24 30.19
N SER A 58 28.16 2.18 30.27
CA SER A 58 26.72 1.89 30.30
C SER A 58 25.96 2.28 29.03
N ALA A 59 26.50 3.16 28.17
CA ALA A 59 25.85 3.56 26.93
C ALA A 59 26.06 2.52 25.84
N VAL A 60 25.00 2.25 25.07
CA VAL A 60 25.00 1.24 24.01
C VAL A 60 24.58 1.88 22.70
N ARG A 61 25.36 1.66 21.65
CA ARG A 61 25.01 1.98 20.27
C ARG A 61 24.83 0.70 19.49
N VAL A 62 23.69 0.57 18.83
CA VAL A 62 23.36 -0.54 17.96
C VAL A 62 23.25 -0.02 16.53
N THR A 63 24.02 -0.62 15.63
CA THR A 63 24.02 -0.32 14.20
C THR A 63 23.52 -1.54 13.46
N HIS A 64 22.48 -1.37 12.65
CA HIS A 64 22.01 -2.41 11.73
C HIS A 64 22.78 -2.27 10.41
N LYS A 65 23.69 -3.21 10.13
CA LYS A 65 24.60 -3.14 8.97
C LYS A 65 23.86 -3.06 7.62
N PRO A 66 22.79 -3.84 7.37
CA PRO A 66 22.12 -3.82 6.06
C PRO A 66 21.44 -2.49 5.73
N THR A 67 20.83 -1.83 6.72
CA THR A 67 20.11 -0.55 6.50
C THR A 67 20.92 0.68 6.88
N GLY A 68 22.07 0.50 7.53
CA GLY A 68 22.87 1.59 8.09
C GLY A 68 22.22 2.32 9.26
N LEU A 69 21.09 1.83 9.79
CA LEU A 69 20.35 2.52 10.84
C LEU A 69 21.06 2.39 12.18
N VAL A 70 21.34 3.53 12.80
CA VAL A 70 22.02 3.61 14.10
C VAL A 70 21.06 4.08 15.19
N VAL A 71 21.04 3.36 16.30
CA VAL A 71 20.31 3.73 17.52
C VAL A 71 21.29 3.75 18.68
N ALA A 72 21.30 4.83 19.46
CA ALA A 72 22.09 4.95 20.67
C ALA A 72 21.18 5.14 21.89
N MET A 73 21.52 4.50 23.00
CA MET A 73 20.73 4.47 24.22
C MET A 73 21.63 4.61 25.45
N GLN A 74 21.30 5.54 26.34
CA GLN A 74 22.06 5.83 27.56
C GLN A 74 21.18 6.20 28.78
N ASP A 75 19.87 5.93 28.72
CA ASP A 75 18.92 6.38 29.75
C ASP A 75 19.10 5.63 31.08
N GLU A 76 19.43 4.35 31.01
CA GLU A 76 19.56 3.50 32.19
C GLU A 76 21.00 3.38 32.67
N LYS A 77 21.16 3.04 33.96
CA LYS A 77 22.49 2.78 34.55
C LYS A 77 23.10 1.47 34.05
N SER A 78 22.28 0.53 33.57
CA SER A 78 22.71 -0.80 33.13
C SER A 78 22.81 -0.91 31.61
N GLN A 79 23.95 -1.40 31.12
CA GLN A 79 24.16 -1.68 29.70
C GLN A 79 23.13 -2.66 29.11
N ILE A 80 22.66 -3.63 29.90
CA ILE A 80 21.72 -4.67 29.43
C ILE A 80 20.36 -4.02 29.13
N GLN A 81 19.92 -3.13 30.01
CA GLN A 81 18.66 -2.40 29.85
C GLN A 81 18.74 -1.43 28.67
N ASN A 82 19.87 -0.72 28.54
CA ASN A 82 20.11 0.16 27.38
C ASN A 82 20.15 -0.62 26.06
N ARG A 83 20.78 -1.81 26.03
CA ARG A 83 20.79 -2.69 24.86
C ARG A 83 19.37 -3.16 24.50
N ALA A 84 18.58 -3.60 25.47
CA ALA A 84 17.20 -4.04 25.22
C ALA A 84 16.34 -2.91 24.64
N LYS A 85 16.41 -1.70 25.22
CA LYS A 85 15.71 -0.51 24.71
C LYS A 85 16.20 -0.11 23.31
N ALA A 86 17.52 -0.15 23.06
CA ALA A 86 18.08 0.15 21.75
C ALA A 86 17.56 -0.81 20.68
N LEU A 87 17.49 -2.12 20.98
CA LEU A 87 16.93 -3.13 20.08
C LEU A 87 15.44 -2.93 19.81
N GLN A 88 14.67 -2.58 20.84
CA GLN A 88 13.24 -2.27 20.69
C GLN A 88 13.04 -1.07 19.76
N VAL A 89 13.77 0.02 19.98
CA VAL A 89 13.70 1.22 19.13
C VAL A 89 14.18 0.92 17.71
N LEU A 90 15.23 0.13 17.55
CA LEU A 90 15.72 -0.32 16.25
C LEU A 90 14.63 -1.10 15.49
N ARG A 91 13.98 -2.07 16.14
CA ARG A 91 12.88 -2.84 15.55
C ARG A 91 11.72 -1.94 15.13
N SER A 92 11.29 -1.01 15.98
CA SER A 92 10.23 -0.07 15.65
C SER A 92 10.57 0.84 14.46
N ARG A 93 11.83 1.30 14.36
CA ARG A 93 12.27 2.14 13.23
C ARG A 93 12.35 1.34 11.92
N LEU A 94 12.87 0.12 11.96
CA LEU A 94 12.94 -0.76 10.79
C LEU A 94 11.55 -1.16 10.30
N LEU A 95 10.65 -1.50 11.24
CA LEU A 95 9.26 -1.81 10.94
C LEU A 95 8.58 -0.63 10.24
N LYS A 96 8.72 0.57 10.80
CA LYS A 96 8.18 1.78 10.19
C LYS A 96 8.72 2.03 8.78
N ALA A 97 10.04 1.89 8.60
CA ALA A 97 10.66 2.08 7.28
C ALA A 97 10.09 1.12 6.23
N LYS A 98 9.95 -0.18 6.56
CA LYS A 98 9.34 -1.15 5.64
C LYS A 98 7.86 -0.87 5.40
N GLN A 99 7.12 -0.46 6.42
CA GLN A 99 5.70 -0.06 6.27
C GLN A 99 5.55 1.15 5.35
N ASP A 100 6.40 2.15 5.52
CA ASP A 100 6.42 3.36 4.69
C ASP A 100 6.78 3.00 3.23
N GLU A 101 7.75 2.11 3.02
CA GLU A 101 8.12 1.60 1.69
C GLU A 101 6.98 0.81 1.02
N ALA A 102 6.34 -0.11 1.75
CA ALA A 102 5.20 -0.86 1.26
C ALA A 102 4.00 0.05 0.94
N ALA A 103 3.75 1.06 1.79
CA ALA A 103 2.69 2.04 1.57
C ALA A 103 2.98 2.93 0.36
N ALA A 104 4.24 3.31 0.13
CA ALA A 104 4.67 4.05 -1.05
C ALA A 104 4.45 3.23 -2.32
N ALA A 105 4.92 1.98 -2.35
CA ALA A 105 4.72 1.07 -3.47
C ALA A 105 3.23 0.85 -3.78
N ALA A 106 2.40 0.63 -2.75
CA ALA A 106 0.95 0.49 -2.91
C ALA A 106 0.28 1.78 -3.40
N SER A 107 0.77 2.95 -2.96
CA SER A 107 0.28 4.26 -3.40
C SER A 107 0.58 4.51 -4.87
N ASP A 108 1.78 4.13 -5.32
CA ASP A 108 2.19 4.27 -6.71
C ASP A 108 1.41 3.30 -7.61
N GLN A 109 1.29 2.02 -7.22
CA GLN A 109 0.41 1.06 -7.92
C GLN A 109 -1.03 1.54 -8.00
N ARG A 110 -1.57 2.11 -6.92
CA ARG A 110 -2.92 2.67 -6.91
C ARG A 110 -3.04 3.84 -7.88
N ARG A 111 -2.04 4.73 -7.92
CA ARG A 111 -2.02 5.87 -8.85
C ARG A 111 -1.99 5.40 -10.30
N ASP A 112 -1.20 4.38 -10.61
CA ASP A 112 -1.12 3.80 -11.96
C ASP A 112 -2.45 3.16 -12.39
N GLN A 113 -3.16 2.50 -11.48
CA GLN A 113 -4.48 1.91 -11.78
C GLN A 113 -5.59 2.96 -11.98
N ILE A 114 -5.57 4.05 -11.22
CA ILE A 114 -6.64 5.05 -11.20
C ILE A 114 -6.48 6.10 -12.32
N GLY A 115 -5.24 6.39 -12.72
CA GLY A 115 -4.94 7.45 -13.68
C GLY A 115 -5.40 8.83 -13.18
N GLY A 116 -5.92 9.66 -14.10
CA GLY A 116 -6.48 10.98 -13.80
C GLY A 116 -7.95 10.95 -13.36
N GLY A 117 -8.60 9.78 -13.37
CA GLY A 117 -10.01 9.61 -12.94
C GLY A 117 -11.05 10.33 -13.81
N GLY A 118 -10.63 10.83 -14.96
CA GLY A 118 -11.44 11.61 -15.89
C GLY A 118 -12.38 10.76 -16.75
N ARG A 119 -13.37 11.42 -17.37
CA ARG A 119 -14.33 10.78 -18.29
C ARG A 119 -13.69 10.32 -19.62
N SER A 120 -12.51 10.84 -19.92
CA SER A 120 -11.67 10.46 -21.06
C SER A 120 -11.09 9.06 -20.90
N GLU A 121 -10.69 8.70 -19.68
CA GLU A 121 -9.98 7.44 -19.34
C GLU A 121 -10.94 6.31 -18.92
N LYS A 122 -12.21 6.42 -19.30
CA LYS A 122 -13.22 5.43 -18.91
C LYS A 122 -12.95 4.09 -19.59
N ILE A 123 -12.83 3.04 -18.79
CA ILE A 123 -12.80 1.65 -19.30
C ILE A 123 -14.20 1.10 -19.55
N ARG A 124 -15.23 1.62 -18.85
CA ARG A 124 -16.61 1.15 -18.95
C ARG A 124 -17.62 2.31 -18.92
N THR A 125 -18.65 2.21 -19.75
CA THR A 125 -19.82 3.10 -19.73
C THR A 125 -21.06 2.32 -19.31
N TYR A 126 -21.70 2.76 -18.23
CA TYR A 126 -23.01 2.27 -17.78
C TYR A 126 -24.08 3.27 -18.19
N ASN A 127 -24.96 2.90 -19.12
CA ASN A 127 -26.05 3.74 -19.62
C ASN A 127 -27.41 3.23 -19.13
N PHE A 128 -28.02 3.98 -18.23
CA PHE A 128 -29.31 3.62 -17.61
C PHE A 128 -30.50 3.84 -18.52
N LYS A 129 -30.43 4.76 -19.49
CA LYS A 129 -31.54 5.00 -20.43
C LYS A 129 -31.70 3.85 -21.42
N GLU A 130 -30.58 3.28 -21.86
CA GLU A 130 -30.54 2.18 -22.85
C GLU A 130 -30.35 0.81 -22.19
N ASN A 131 -30.37 0.74 -20.86
CA ASN A 131 -30.10 -0.46 -20.05
C ASN A 131 -28.84 -1.23 -20.51
N ARG A 132 -27.74 -0.51 -20.75
CA ARG A 132 -26.55 -1.05 -21.42
C ARG A 132 -25.25 -0.81 -20.67
N LEU A 133 -24.39 -1.82 -20.68
CA LEU A 133 -22.98 -1.73 -20.32
C LEU A 133 -22.14 -1.81 -21.58
N THR A 134 -21.15 -0.92 -21.72
CA THR A 134 -20.10 -1.02 -22.74
C THR A 134 -18.73 -1.04 -22.06
N ASP A 135 -17.90 -2.04 -22.36
CA ASP A 135 -16.49 -2.12 -21.97
C ASP A 135 -15.60 -1.75 -23.16
N HIS A 136 -14.89 -0.63 -23.06
CA HIS A 136 -14.10 -0.07 -24.17
C HIS A 136 -12.75 -0.76 -24.35
N ARG A 137 -12.38 -1.71 -23.48
CA ARG A 137 -11.11 -2.44 -23.61
C ARG A 137 -11.16 -3.52 -24.68
N ILE A 138 -12.35 -4.04 -24.94
CA ILE A 138 -12.64 -5.13 -25.89
C ILE A 138 -13.87 -4.80 -26.77
N ASP A 139 -14.34 -3.55 -26.71
CA ASP A 139 -15.55 -3.06 -27.38
C ASP A 139 -16.82 -3.92 -27.14
N LEU A 140 -16.90 -4.59 -25.97
CA LEU A 140 -18.02 -5.43 -25.60
C LEU A 140 -19.21 -4.57 -25.17
N THR A 141 -20.39 -4.89 -25.70
CA THR A 141 -21.63 -4.20 -25.35
C THR A 141 -22.73 -5.19 -24.95
N ILE A 142 -23.29 -5.01 -23.75
CA ILE A 142 -24.33 -5.88 -23.16
C ILE A 142 -25.56 -5.06 -22.79
N TYR A 143 -26.74 -5.49 -23.23
CA TYR A 143 -28.03 -4.83 -22.98
C TYR A 143 -28.80 -5.43 -21.79
N LYS A 144 -28.10 -5.63 -20.66
CA LYS A 144 -28.64 -6.22 -19.43
C LYS A 144 -28.05 -5.54 -18.18
N LEU A 145 -27.99 -4.20 -18.20
CA LEU A 145 -27.32 -3.44 -17.15
C LEU A 145 -27.92 -3.71 -15.75
N ASP A 146 -29.24 -3.84 -15.66
CA ASP A 146 -29.97 -4.23 -14.44
C ASP A 146 -29.44 -5.53 -13.82
N LYS A 147 -29.23 -6.58 -14.62
CA LYS A 147 -28.69 -7.87 -14.17
C LYS A 147 -27.24 -7.77 -13.73
N VAL A 148 -26.42 -7.06 -14.49
CA VAL A 148 -25.02 -6.77 -14.15
C VAL A 148 -24.93 -6.06 -12.81
N LEU A 149 -25.79 -5.07 -12.57
CA LEU A 149 -25.83 -4.34 -11.29
C LEU A 149 -26.38 -5.19 -10.14
N ALA A 150 -27.19 -6.21 -10.43
CA ALA A 150 -27.67 -7.19 -9.46
C ALA A 150 -26.61 -8.26 -9.10
N GLY A 151 -25.47 -8.29 -9.80
CA GLY A 151 -24.34 -9.18 -9.52
C GLY A 151 -24.09 -10.26 -10.57
N GLU A 152 -24.92 -10.36 -11.62
CA GLU A 152 -24.68 -11.26 -12.75
C GLU A 152 -23.56 -10.71 -13.65
N LEU A 153 -22.30 -10.94 -13.27
CA LEU A 153 -21.12 -10.39 -13.94
C LEU A 153 -20.41 -11.37 -14.88
N ASP A 154 -20.85 -12.63 -14.92
CA ASP A 154 -20.18 -13.72 -15.65
C ASP A 154 -19.97 -13.37 -17.13
N ASP A 155 -21.00 -12.89 -17.82
CA ASP A 155 -20.93 -12.45 -19.24
C ASP A 155 -19.82 -11.41 -19.48
N VAL A 156 -19.54 -10.54 -18.50
CA VAL A 156 -18.50 -9.50 -18.59
C VAL A 156 -17.13 -10.07 -18.27
N VAL A 157 -17.03 -10.84 -17.19
CA VAL A 157 -15.76 -11.38 -16.69
C VAL A 157 -15.21 -12.41 -17.66
N ASP A 158 -16.04 -13.34 -18.13
CA ASP A 158 -15.63 -14.41 -19.04
C ASP A 158 -15.11 -13.85 -20.36
N ALA A 159 -15.77 -12.84 -20.92
CA ALA A 159 -15.34 -12.18 -22.15
C ALA A 159 -13.96 -11.50 -21.99
N LEU A 160 -13.74 -10.83 -20.85
CA LEU A 160 -12.45 -10.19 -20.56
C LEU A 160 -11.33 -11.20 -20.30
N VAL A 161 -11.63 -12.30 -19.59
CA VAL A 161 -10.65 -13.37 -19.33
C VAL A 161 -10.28 -14.09 -20.63
N ALA A 162 -11.26 -14.33 -21.51
CA ALA A 162 -11.00 -14.94 -22.81
C ALA A 162 -10.11 -14.06 -23.69
N ASP A 163 -10.37 -12.75 -23.73
CA ASP A 163 -9.55 -11.80 -24.47
C ASP A 163 -8.12 -11.70 -23.91
N GLU A 164 -7.96 -11.63 -22.59
CA GLU A 164 -6.65 -11.62 -21.94
C GLU A 164 -5.85 -12.89 -22.25
N ARG A 165 -6.49 -14.07 -22.18
CA ARG A 165 -5.87 -15.34 -22.57
C ARG A 165 -5.44 -15.35 -24.04
N ALA A 166 -6.26 -14.77 -24.93
CA ALA A 166 -5.92 -14.67 -26.34
C ALA A 166 -4.69 -13.79 -26.58
N ARG A 167 -4.57 -12.65 -25.88
CA ARG A 167 -3.38 -11.77 -25.95
C ARG A 167 -2.13 -12.48 -25.47
N GLN A 168 -2.20 -13.15 -24.33
CA GLN A 168 -1.05 -13.90 -23.76
C GLN A 168 -0.55 -15.01 -24.69
N LEU A 169 -1.46 -15.71 -25.38
CA LEU A 169 -1.10 -16.73 -26.37
C LEU A 169 -0.50 -16.14 -27.65
N GLN A 170 -0.84 -14.90 -28.00
CA GLN A 170 -0.28 -14.18 -29.14
C GLN A 170 1.10 -13.59 -28.87
N GLY A 171 1.62 -13.69 -27.63
CA GLY A 171 2.97 -13.27 -27.26
C GLY A 171 3.20 -11.77 -27.30
N VAL A 172 2.12 -10.98 -27.19
CA VAL A 172 2.16 -9.51 -27.01
C VAL A 172 1.89 -9.17 -25.56
#